data_AF-A0A068TG43-F1
#
_entry.id   AF-A0A068TG43-F1
#
_cell.length_a   1.000
_cell.length_b   1.000
_cell.length_c   1.000
_cell.angle_alpha   90.00
_cell.angle_beta   90.00
_cell.angle_gamma   90.00
#
_symmetry.space_group_name_H-M   'P 1'
#
loop_
_entity.id
_entity.type
_entity.pdbx_description
1 polymer ?
#
loop_
_entity_poly.entity_id
_entity_poly.type
_entity_poly.pdbx_seq_one_letter_code
_entity_poly.pdbx_strand_id
1 'polypeptide(L)'
;MERCYPSFAFATTRQFERSRGLPSAGYRGDADLPYGPVLVVGGGQSGVQIAEELAESGRTVFLATSRVGRLPRRYRGRDIMVWLEESGFLDVRREEVLRLAGRIPARGVLGSLHTISLQALGAQGVTLLGRLTGVEDGGRLSFADDLEANVSFADQSSDSVKRHVDEYISAALE
;
A
#
# COMPACT_ATOMS: atom_id res chain seq x y z
N MET A 1 -25.00 -4.45 -0.39
CA MET A 1 -24.03 -4.44 0.73
C MET A 1 -23.36 -3.08 0.72
N GLU A 2 -23.88 -2.15 1.52
CA GLU A 2 -23.26 -0.84 1.76
C GLU A 2 -21.87 -1.03 2.35
N ARG A 3 -20.84 -0.55 1.65
CA ARG A 3 -19.49 -0.53 2.17
C ARG A 3 -19.38 0.69 3.09
N CYS A 4 -19.41 0.44 4.39
CA CYS A 4 -19.14 1.43 5.42
C CYS A 4 -17.64 1.76 5.37
N TYR A 5 -17.26 2.70 4.51
CA TYR A 5 -15.94 3.33 4.59
C TYR A 5 -16.08 4.50 5.58
N PRO A 6 -15.30 4.56 6.68
CA PRO A 6 -15.28 5.75 7.51
C PRO A 6 -14.85 6.93 6.63
N SER A 7 -15.45 8.10 6.86
CA SER A 7 -15.16 9.35 6.17
C SER A 7 -13.64 9.55 6.05
N PHE A 8 -13.09 9.30 4.86
CA PHE A 8 -11.71 9.67 4.56
C PHE A 8 -11.68 11.19 4.47
N ALA A 9 -10.88 11.84 5.32
CA ALA A 9 -10.66 13.27 5.24
C ALA A 9 -9.85 13.58 3.96
N PHE A 10 -10.54 14.03 2.91
CA PHE A 10 -9.90 14.50 1.68
C PHE A 10 -9.22 15.85 1.95
N ALA A 11 -7.90 15.86 2.11
CA ALA A 11 -7.10 17.09 2.15
C ALA A 11 -6.41 17.28 0.80
N THR A 12 -6.99 18.10 -0.07
CA THR A 12 -6.51 18.32 -1.45
C THR A 12 -5.32 19.30 -1.54
N THR A 13 -4.97 20.00 -0.47
CA THR A 13 -3.78 20.86 -0.43
C THR A 13 -3.26 21.00 1.00
N ARG A 14 -1.98 20.72 1.24
CA ARG A 14 -1.30 21.03 2.51
C ARG A 14 0.02 21.77 2.24
N GLN A 15 0.34 22.72 3.12
CA GLN A 15 1.59 23.45 3.11
C GLN A 15 2.55 22.79 4.12
N PHE A 16 3.72 22.37 3.65
CA PHE A 16 4.82 21.87 4.47
C PHE A 16 5.97 22.88 4.38
N GLU A 17 6.17 23.68 5.41
CA GLU A 17 7.25 24.66 5.44
C GLU A 17 8.58 23.97 5.85
N ARG A 18 9.60 24.06 4.99
CA ARG A 18 10.92 23.40 5.11
C ARG A 18 10.87 21.86 5.20
N SER A 19 10.73 21.19 4.07
CA SER A 19 10.86 19.73 3.96
C SER A 19 12.32 19.31 3.72
N ARG A 20 12.86 18.42 4.57
CA ARG A 20 14.08 17.66 4.26
C ARG A 20 13.64 16.31 3.71
N GLY A 21 13.88 16.06 2.42
CA GLY A 21 13.59 14.78 1.81
C GLY A 21 14.57 13.70 2.29
N LEU A 22 14.05 12.57 2.75
CA LEU A 22 14.83 11.38 3.06
C LEU A 22 14.31 10.21 2.20
N PRO A 23 15.10 9.66 1.27
CA PRO A 23 14.73 8.45 0.55
C PRO A 23 14.56 7.28 1.52
N SER A 24 13.64 6.35 1.22
CA SER A 24 13.39 5.19 2.08
C SER A 24 14.65 4.35 2.36
N ALA A 25 15.60 4.30 1.41
CA ALA A 25 16.89 3.61 1.59
C ALA A 25 17.78 4.24 2.68
N GLY A 26 17.57 5.52 2.98
CA GLY A 26 18.28 6.26 4.03
C GLY A 26 17.55 6.28 5.38
N TYR A 27 16.32 5.75 5.46
CA TYR A 27 15.55 5.68 6.70
C TYR A 27 15.93 4.45 7.51
N ARG A 28 16.23 4.63 8.80
CA ARG A 28 16.56 3.58 9.78
C ARG A 28 15.70 3.62 11.03
N GLY A 29 14.85 4.63 11.19
CA GLY A 29 13.85 4.72 12.24
C GLY A 29 13.40 6.17 12.49
N ASP A 30 12.43 6.33 13.39
CA ASP A 30 11.85 7.66 13.73
C ASP A 30 12.89 8.72 14.11
N ALA A 31 14.00 8.33 14.75
CA ALA A 31 15.05 9.24 15.17
C ALA A 31 15.80 9.95 14.01
N ASP A 32 15.70 9.43 12.79
CA ASP A 32 16.30 10.07 11.60
C ASP A 32 15.49 11.28 11.11
N LEU A 33 14.25 11.43 11.59
CA LEU A 33 13.32 12.45 11.13
C LEU A 33 13.27 13.63 12.11
N PRO A 34 13.30 14.88 11.62
CA PRO A 34 13.03 16.04 12.47
C PRO A 34 11.68 15.90 13.18
N TYR A 35 11.53 16.52 14.36
CA TYR A 35 10.25 16.56 15.05
C TYR A 35 9.14 17.17 14.18
N GLY A 36 7.93 16.60 14.28
CA GLY A 36 6.73 17.11 13.62
C GLY A 36 6.04 16.08 12.70
N PRO A 37 5.04 16.52 11.93
CA PRO A 37 4.32 15.64 11.03
C PRO A 37 5.19 15.11 9.89
N VAL A 38 4.98 13.86 9.50
CA VAL A 38 5.74 13.19 8.43
C VAL A 38 4.83 12.89 7.26
N LEU A 39 5.26 13.24 6.04
CA LEU A 39 4.64 12.77 4.81
C LEU A 39 5.48 11.62 4.22
N VAL A 40 4.89 10.44 4.17
CA VAL A 40 5.43 9.30 3.42
C VAL A 40 4.89 9.34 2.00
N VAL A 41 5.78 9.37 1.01
CA VAL A 41 5.40 9.46 -0.41
C VAL A 41 5.50 8.08 -1.06
N GLY A 42 4.35 7.52 -1.45
CA GLY A 42 4.22 6.25 -2.16
C GLY A 42 3.68 5.11 -1.28
N GLY A 43 2.54 4.52 -1.68
CA GLY A 43 1.88 3.40 -0.99
C GLY A 43 2.43 2.01 -1.33
N GLY A 44 3.70 1.92 -1.76
CA GLY A 44 4.37 0.64 -2.01
C GLY A 44 4.79 -0.06 -0.70
N GLN A 45 5.45 -1.23 -0.82
CA GLN A 45 5.80 -2.07 0.33
C GLN A 45 6.57 -1.33 1.43
N SER A 46 7.60 -0.55 1.09
CA SER A 46 8.34 0.24 2.08
C SER A 46 7.51 1.38 2.67
N GLY A 47 6.73 2.08 1.85
CA GLY A 47 5.99 3.26 2.30
C GLY A 47 4.91 2.94 3.33
N VAL A 48 4.17 1.85 3.13
CA VAL A 48 3.15 1.42 4.10
C VAL A 48 3.76 0.87 5.39
N GLN A 49 4.93 0.22 5.33
CA GLN A 49 5.64 -0.26 6.53
C GLN A 49 6.21 0.91 7.34
N ILE A 50 6.84 1.89 6.68
CA ILE A 50 7.32 3.11 7.34
C ILE A 50 6.16 3.91 7.92
N ALA A 51 5.04 4.03 7.20
CA ALA A 51 3.86 4.73 7.69
C ALA A 51 3.27 4.05 8.93
N GLU A 52 3.23 2.72 8.95
CA GLU A 52 2.79 1.94 10.12
C GLU A 52 3.73 2.15 11.31
N GLU A 53 5.05 1.97 11.12
CA GLU A 53 6.05 2.15 12.18
C GLU A 53 5.97 3.55 12.81
N LEU A 54 5.86 4.61 11.98
CA LEU A 54 5.75 5.98 12.46
C LEU A 54 4.42 6.24 13.17
N ALA A 55 3.32 5.62 12.74
CA ALA A 55 2.04 5.74 13.42
C ALA A 55 2.09 5.04 14.78
N GLU A 56 2.71 3.87 14.86
CA GLU A 56 2.94 3.11 16.11
C GLU A 56 3.85 3.87 17.08
N SER A 57 4.81 4.66 16.58
CA SER A 57 5.64 5.55 17.41
C SER A 57 4.93 6.84 17.84
N GLY A 58 3.67 7.03 17.46
CA GLY A 58 2.84 8.19 17.86
C GLY A 58 3.04 9.45 17.02
N ARG A 59 3.67 9.35 15.84
CA ARG A 59 3.84 10.48 14.94
C ARG A 59 2.53 10.82 14.22
N THR A 60 2.34 12.09 13.90
CA THR A 60 1.33 12.49 12.90
C THR A 60 1.83 12.10 11.51
N VAL A 61 1.22 11.08 10.90
CA VAL A 61 1.63 10.54 9.61
C VAL A 61 0.61 10.87 8.52
N PHE A 62 1.12 11.34 7.39
CA PHE A 62 0.41 11.44 6.12
C PHE A 62 1.00 10.42 5.13
N LEU A 63 0.16 9.72 4.39
CA LEU A 63 0.60 8.77 3.36
C LEU A 63 0.03 9.19 2.00
N ALA A 64 0.91 9.63 1.09
CA ALA A 64 0.54 9.81 -0.32
C ALA A 64 0.45 8.44 -0.99
N THR A 65 -0.77 8.00 -1.27
CA THR A 65 -1.03 6.66 -1.80
C THR A 65 -0.60 6.54 -3.27
N SER A 66 -0.52 5.30 -3.74
CA SER A 66 -0.27 4.99 -5.14
C SER A 66 -1.09 3.77 -5.54
N ARG A 67 -1.27 3.58 -6.85
CA ARG A 67 -2.02 2.44 -7.39
C ARG A 67 -1.20 1.15 -7.29
N VAL A 68 -1.17 0.56 -6.11
CA VAL A 68 -0.45 -0.68 -5.79
C VAL A 68 -1.42 -1.66 -5.12
N GLY A 69 -1.34 -2.93 -5.49
CA GLY A 69 -2.16 -3.99 -4.89
C GLY A 69 -1.73 -4.28 -3.45
N ARG A 70 -2.57 -4.95 -2.65
CA ARG A 70 -2.13 -5.59 -1.39
C ARG A 70 -2.37 -7.08 -1.45
N LEU A 71 -1.53 -7.83 -0.73
CA LEU A 71 -1.64 -9.25 -0.52
C LEU A 71 -2.00 -9.52 0.95
N PRO A 72 -2.87 -10.49 1.26
CA PRO A 72 -3.04 -10.95 2.62
C PRO A 72 -1.75 -11.63 3.09
N ARG A 73 -1.29 -11.44 4.33
CA ARG A 73 -0.14 -12.19 4.86
C ARG A 73 -0.44 -13.68 5.01
N ARG A 74 -1.64 -13.99 5.51
CA ARG A 74 -2.14 -15.37 5.66
C ARG A 74 -3.53 -15.50 5.04
N TYR A 75 -3.80 -16.65 4.44
CA TYR A 75 -5.10 -17.02 3.91
C TYR A 75 -5.28 -18.54 4.02
N ARG A 76 -6.51 -19.02 4.30
CA ARG A 76 -6.82 -20.46 4.46
C ARG A 76 -5.81 -21.21 5.37
N GLY A 77 -5.43 -20.58 6.48
CA GLY A 77 -4.54 -21.17 7.49
C GLY A 77 -3.04 -21.13 7.17
N ARG A 78 -2.62 -20.72 5.96
CA ARG A 78 -1.21 -20.71 5.55
C ARG A 78 -0.76 -19.33 5.09
N ASP A 79 0.56 -19.18 4.96
CA ASP A 79 1.17 -17.99 4.40
C ASP A 79 0.80 -17.84 2.92
N ILE A 80 0.53 -16.61 2.45
CA ILE A 80 0.12 -16.43 1.06
C ILE A 80 1.18 -16.82 0.06
N MET A 81 2.47 -16.60 0.36
CA MET A 81 3.56 -16.92 -0.56
C MET A 81 3.65 -18.42 -0.80
N VAL A 82 3.35 -19.22 0.23
CA VAL A 82 3.29 -20.68 0.12
C VAL A 82 2.19 -21.10 -0.84
N TRP A 83 1.00 -20.49 -0.77
CA TRP A 83 -0.06 -20.77 -1.74
C TRP A 83 0.31 -20.33 -3.15
N LEU A 84 0.93 -19.17 -3.32
CA LEU A 84 1.31 -18.65 -4.63
C LEU A 84 2.41 -19.49 -5.27
N GLU A 85 3.31 -20.05 -4.48
CA GLU A 85 4.33 -21.01 -4.93
C GLU A 85 3.68 -22.33 -5.35
N GLU A 86 2.92 -22.98 -4.47
CA GLU A 86 2.35 -24.30 -4.74
C GLU A 86 1.32 -24.33 -5.87
N SER A 87 0.60 -23.22 -6.08
CA SER A 87 -0.35 -23.08 -7.18
C SER A 87 0.31 -22.75 -8.52
N GLY A 88 1.64 -22.60 -8.57
CA GLY A 88 2.37 -22.20 -9.77
C GLY A 88 2.11 -20.75 -10.19
N PHE A 89 1.47 -19.94 -9.35
CA PHE A 89 1.19 -18.52 -9.66
C PHE A 89 2.49 -17.73 -9.86
N LEU A 90 3.55 -18.10 -9.14
CA LEU A 90 4.87 -17.47 -9.26
C LEU A 90 5.71 -18.03 -10.42
N ASP A 91 5.27 -19.11 -11.07
CA ASP A 91 6.00 -19.75 -12.18
C ASP A 91 5.69 -19.12 -13.54
N VAL A 92 4.79 -18.13 -13.58
CA VAL A 92 4.44 -17.40 -14.81
C VAL A 92 5.64 -16.62 -15.30
N ARG A 93 6.07 -16.92 -16.53
CA ARG A 93 7.22 -16.27 -17.16
C ARG A 93 6.96 -14.78 -17.39
N ARG A 94 8.01 -13.98 -17.26
CA ARG A 94 7.96 -12.53 -17.47
C ARG A 94 7.39 -12.16 -18.83
N GLU A 95 7.79 -12.89 -19.88
CA GLU A 95 7.36 -12.67 -21.26
C GLU A 95 5.85 -12.88 -21.40
N GLU A 96 5.29 -13.85 -20.68
CA GLU A 96 3.86 -14.13 -20.68
C GLU A 96 3.08 -13.03 -19.96
N VAL A 97 3.58 -12.55 -18.82
CA VAL A 97 2.99 -11.39 -18.12
C VAL A 97 3.00 -10.15 -19.02
N LEU A 98 4.10 -9.88 -19.73
CA LEU A 98 4.19 -8.77 -20.68
C LEU A 98 3.21 -8.93 -21.84
N ARG A 99 3.08 -10.15 -22.39
CA ARG A 99 2.15 -10.45 -23.49
C ARG A 99 0.69 -10.20 -23.08
N LEU A 100 0.31 -10.59 -21.85
CA LEU A 100 -1.06 -10.50 -21.37
C LEU A 100 -1.43 -9.12 -20.81
N ALA A 101 -0.52 -8.50 -20.06
CA ALA A 101 -0.79 -7.26 -19.30
C ALA A 101 -0.13 -6.00 -19.89
N GLY A 102 0.72 -6.14 -20.92
CA GLY A 102 1.46 -5.03 -21.55
C GLY A 102 2.55 -4.40 -20.67
N ARG A 103 2.62 -4.77 -19.38
CA ARG A 103 3.60 -4.29 -18.40
C ARG A 103 3.73 -5.28 -17.25
N ILE A 104 4.85 -5.23 -16.54
CA ILE A 104 4.99 -5.93 -15.26
C ILE A 104 4.25 -5.11 -14.20
N PRO A 105 3.27 -5.70 -13.48
CA PRO A 105 2.60 -5.00 -12.40
C PRO A 105 3.58 -4.74 -11.25
N ALA A 106 3.35 -3.65 -10.53
CA ALA A 106 4.09 -3.42 -9.28
C ALA A 106 3.81 -4.57 -8.31
N ARG A 107 4.82 -4.97 -7.54
CA ARG A 107 4.64 -5.99 -6.51
C ARG A 107 3.60 -5.51 -5.51
N GLY A 108 2.60 -6.35 -5.25
CA GLY A 108 1.60 -6.07 -4.23
C GLY A 108 2.28 -5.91 -2.87
N VAL A 109 1.77 -4.99 -2.06
CA VAL A 109 2.17 -4.82 -0.67
C VAL A 109 1.95 -6.14 0.06
N LEU A 110 3.03 -6.63 0.64
CA LEU A 110 3.01 -7.77 1.54
C LEU A 110 3.65 -7.34 2.85
N GLY A 111 2.84 -7.27 3.92
CA GLY A 111 3.37 -6.94 5.24
C GLY A 111 4.30 -8.04 5.75
N SER A 112 5.21 -7.65 6.64
CA SER A 112 6.23 -8.55 7.19
C SER A 112 5.58 -9.62 8.06
N LEU A 113 4.89 -9.20 9.13
CA LEU A 113 4.31 -10.10 10.13
C LEU A 113 2.79 -10.23 10.00
N HIS A 114 2.11 -9.19 9.52
CA HIS A 114 0.66 -9.14 9.36
C HIS A 114 0.28 -8.51 8.01
N THR A 115 -1.02 -8.53 7.70
CA THR A 115 -1.54 -7.86 6.51
C THR A 115 -1.61 -6.37 6.77
N ILE A 116 -0.89 -5.56 5.99
CA ILE A 116 -1.03 -4.11 6.00
C ILE A 116 -2.03 -3.71 4.93
N SER A 117 -3.01 -2.89 5.30
CA SER A 117 -4.03 -2.35 4.38
C SER A 117 -4.16 -0.84 4.59
N LEU A 118 -4.52 -0.11 3.54
CA LEU A 118 -4.72 1.35 3.65
C LEU A 118 -5.80 1.68 4.69
N GLN A 119 -6.85 0.86 4.78
CA GLN A 119 -7.92 1.00 5.75
C GLN A 119 -7.43 0.80 7.19
N ALA A 120 -6.56 -0.19 7.42
CA ALA A 120 -5.95 -0.41 8.73
C ALA A 120 -5.06 0.78 9.14
N LEU A 121 -4.25 1.28 8.21
CA LEU A 121 -3.44 2.49 8.45
C LEU A 121 -4.34 3.71 8.78
N GLY A 122 -5.44 3.89 8.04
CA GLY A 122 -6.42 4.93 8.33
C GLY A 122 -7.04 4.79 9.72
N ALA A 123 -7.37 3.55 10.14
CA ALA A 123 -7.88 3.26 11.48
C ALA A 123 -6.83 3.48 12.58
N GLN A 124 -5.54 3.36 12.27
CA GLN A 124 -4.42 3.71 13.15
C GLN A 124 -4.14 5.23 13.21
N GLY A 125 -4.90 6.06 12.49
CA GLY A 125 -4.76 7.51 12.50
C GLY A 125 -3.85 8.08 11.40
N VAL A 126 -3.37 7.25 10.47
CA VAL A 126 -2.65 7.74 9.28
C VAL A 126 -3.62 8.47 8.37
N THR A 127 -3.29 9.73 8.02
CA THR A 127 -4.07 10.47 7.03
C THR A 127 -3.67 10.02 5.63
N LEU A 128 -4.57 9.31 4.95
CA LEU A 128 -4.36 8.89 3.57
C LEU A 128 -4.66 10.04 2.60
N LEU A 129 -3.77 10.22 1.63
CA LEU A 129 -3.89 11.21 0.55
C LEU A 129 -3.84 10.48 -0.79
N GLY A 130 -4.32 11.11 -1.85
CA GLY A 130 -4.07 10.62 -3.21
C GLY A 130 -2.60 10.68 -3.59
N ARG A 131 -2.28 10.34 -4.84
CA ARG A 131 -0.90 10.40 -5.34
C ARG A 131 -0.38 11.84 -5.32
N LEU A 132 0.83 12.06 -4.79
CA LEU A 132 1.50 13.36 -4.88
C LEU A 132 1.74 13.71 -6.37
N THR A 133 1.27 14.88 -6.81
CA THR A 133 1.36 15.36 -8.20
C THR A 133 2.28 16.55 -8.38
N GLY A 134 2.55 17.31 -7.32
CA GLY A 134 3.39 18.49 -7.41
C GLY A 134 3.91 18.95 -6.06
N VAL A 135 5.08 19.59 -6.12
CA VAL A 135 5.69 20.33 -5.03
C VAL A 135 5.97 21.72 -5.60
N GLU A 136 5.34 22.73 -5.03
CA GLU A 136 5.51 24.11 -5.46
C GLU A 136 6.54 24.85 -4.61
N ASP A 137 7.08 25.93 -5.17
CA ASP A 137 7.94 26.85 -4.42
C ASP A 137 7.21 27.37 -3.18
N GLY A 138 7.88 27.29 -2.03
CA GLY A 138 7.27 27.59 -0.72
C GLY A 138 6.66 26.38 0.00
N GLY A 139 6.75 25.17 -0.57
CA GLY A 139 6.43 23.92 0.15
C GLY A 139 4.96 23.51 0.12
N ARG A 140 4.18 24.07 -0.82
CA ARG A 140 2.80 23.61 -1.08
C ARG A 140 2.82 22.31 -1.85
N LEU A 141 2.07 21.32 -1.36
CA LEU A 141 1.97 20.00 -1.97
C LEU A 141 0.58 19.80 -2.58
N SER A 142 0.56 19.23 -3.79
CA SER A 142 -0.65 18.92 -4.54
C SER A 142 -0.82 17.41 -4.67
N PHE A 143 -2.05 16.93 -4.50
CA PHE A 143 -2.39 15.52 -4.56
C PHE A 143 -3.49 15.27 -5.60
N ALA A 144 -3.44 14.13 -6.26
CA ALA A 144 -4.49 13.67 -7.16
C ALA A 144 -5.75 13.27 -6.37
N ASP A 145 -6.91 13.35 -7.01
CA ASP A 145 -8.17 12.83 -6.46
C ASP A 145 -8.34 11.34 -6.81
N ASP A 146 -7.36 10.51 -6.42
CA ASP A 146 -7.32 9.09 -6.75
C ASP A 146 -7.22 8.16 -5.53
N LEU A 147 -7.46 8.69 -4.32
CA LEU A 147 -7.38 7.93 -3.07
C LEU A 147 -8.34 6.73 -3.07
N GLU A 148 -9.62 6.95 -3.36
CA GLU A 148 -10.63 5.88 -3.38
C GLU A 148 -10.28 4.81 -4.41
N ALA A 149 -9.82 5.23 -5.59
CA ALA A 149 -9.38 4.31 -6.64
C ALA A 149 -8.17 3.47 -6.19
N ASN A 150 -7.23 4.06 -5.45
CA ASN A 150 -6.07 3.34 -4.92
C ASN A 150 -6.48 2.32 -3.85
N VAL A 151 -7.37 2.70 -2.92
CA VAL A 151 -7.92 1.79 -1.89
C VAL A 151 -8.67 0.63 -2.52
N SER A 152 -9.57 0.92 -3.46
CA SER A 152 -10.34 -0.11 -4.17
C SER A 152 -9.42 -1.05 -4.96
N PHE A 153 -8.38 -0.53 -5.62
CA PHE A 153 -7.43 -1.35 -6.36
C PHE A 153 -6.65 -2.29 -5.43
N ALA A 154 -6.25 -1.82 -4.25
CA ALA A 154 -5.59 -2.65 -3.25
C ALA A 154 -6.49 -3.83 -2.83
N ASP A 155 -7.75 -3.56 -2.50
CA ASP A 155 -8.72 -4.60 -2.10
C ASP A 155 -8.99 -5.61 -3.21
N GLN A 156 -9.24 -5.14 -4.43
CA GLN A 156 -9.48 -6.01 -5.58
C GLN A 156 -8.29 -6.93 -5.85
N SER A 157 -7.06 -6.44 -5.69
CA SER A 157 -5.85 -7.25 -5.81
C SER A 157 -5.80 -8.36 -4.75
N SER A 158 -6.17 -8.03 -3.50
CA SER A 158 -6.25 -9.02 -2.42
C SER A 158 -7.32 -10.08 -2.69
N ASP A 159 -8.48 -9.68 -3.20
CA ASP A 159 -9.59 -10.58 -3.48
C ASP A 159 -9.29 -11.49 -4.67
N SER A 160 -8.59 -10.97 -5.69
CA SER A 160 -8.14 -11.75 -6.83
C SER A 160 -7.18 -12.87 -6.42
N VAL A 161 -6.22 -12.58 -5.55
CA VAL A 161 -5.27 -13.58 -5.05
C VAL A 161 -5.97 -14.61 -4.16
N LYS A 162 -6.90 -14.20 -3.30
CA LYS A 162 -7.70 -15.15 -2.51
C LYS A 162 -8.52 -16.09 -3.37
N ARG A 163 -9.14 -15.57 -4.43
CA ARG A 163 -9.92 -16.37 -5.38
C ARG A 163 -9.06 -17.41 -6.08
N HIS A 164 -7.88 -17.02 -6.55
CA HIS A 164 -6.91 -17.95 -7.14
C HIS A 164 -6.56 -19.10 -6.19
N VAL A 165 -6.33 -18.78 -4.90
CA VAL A 165 -6.06 -19.82 -3.89
C VAL A 165 -7.27 -20.72 -3.66
N ASP A 166 -8.48 -20.15 -3.60
CA ASP A 166 -9.70 -20.95 -3.43
C ASP A 166 -9.91 -21.90 -4.64
N GLU A 167 -9.70 -21.43 -5.86
CA GLU A 167 -9.78 -22.22 -7.09
C GLU A 167 -8.74 -23.36 -7.10
N TYR A 168 -7.49 -23.07 -6.72
CA TYR A 168 -6.44 -24.08 -6.60
C TYR A 168 -6.79 -25.17 -5.57
N ILE A 169 -7.29 -24.78 -4.39
CA ILE A 169 -7.70 -25.72 -3.34
C ILE A 169 -8.85 -26.60 -3.84
N SER A 170 -9.85 -26.00 -4.50
CA SER A 170 -10.98 -26.75 -5.06
C SER A 170 -10.53 -27.79 -6.08
N ALA A 171 -9.64 -27.42 -7.00
CA ALA A 171 -9.13 -28.35 -8.01
C ALA A 171 -8.26 -29.49 -7.44
N ALA A 172 -7.62 -29.30 -6.28
CA ALA A 172 -6.82 -30.32 -5.62
C ALA A 172 -7.64 -31.33 -4.80
N LEU A 173 -8.93 -31.05 -4.59
CA LEU A 173 -9.86 -31.91 -3.85
C LEU A 173 -10.73 -32.80 -4.77
N GLU A 174 -10.63 -32.60 -6.08
CA GLU A 174 -11.25 -33.43 -7.14
C GLU A 174 -10.29 -34.56 -7.57
#